data_AF-A0A0K0F5V4-F1
#
_entry.id   AF-A0A0K0F5V4-F1
#
_cell.length_a   1.000
_cell.length_b   1.000
_cell.length_c   1.000
_cell.angle_alpha   90.00
_cell.angle_beta   90.00
_cell.angle_gamma   90.00
#
_symmetry.space_group_name_H-M   'P 1'
#
loop_
_entity.id
_entity.type
_entity.pdbx_description
1 polymer ?
#
loop_
_entity_poly.entity_id
_entity_poly.type
_entity_poly.pdbx_seq_one_letter_code
_entity_poly.pdbx_strand_id
1 'polypeptide(L)'
;MKYPTTEEKEIIENRLRELFTNQPLTSYPSKNFVFSCLIKKKKSRDVEQWVTTLKTRNVPTESEVIAIEIYRSLKDFIRRHLSIIHQDLNNFSDVDLVDFYIKICNNFLISTSVANGCFNYLNKIYVKNIIEKGDIKINGDAVINSLRGRIQKNIGLYIELSEEKFLKETETFYKKFSIEYLHKYSFSKYLAMCEEKIKKEQEYCIRYMDPHTLHSLTVTLSKVFIGEHNYILKKVLIE
;
A
#
# COMPACT_ATOMS: atom_id res chain seq x y z
N MET A 1 20.13 31.32 15.15
CA MET A 1 19.64 29.96 15.46
C MET A 1 18.30 30.09 16.16
N LYS A 2 17.19 29.74 15.49
CA LYS A 2 15.92 29.48 16.18
C LYS A 2 15.33 28.18 15.62
N TYR A 3 15.60 27.10 16.34
CA TYR A 3 14.96 25.80 16.17
C TYR A 3 13.44 25.95 16.39
N PRO A 4 12.60 25.10 15.76
CA PRO A 4 11.18 25.08 16.08
C PRO A 4 11.01 24.79 17.56
N THR A 5 10.20 25.60 18.24
CA THR A 5 9.98 25.46 19.68
C THR A 5 9.26 24.14 19.99
N THR A 6 9.36 23.68 21.24
CA THR A 6 8.61 22.51 21.70
C THR A 6 7.10 22.65 21.41
N GLU A 7 6.57 23.86 21.58
CA GLU A 7 5.17 24.22 21.30
C GLU A 7 4.79 24.09 19.81
N GLU A 8 5.67 24.51 18.90
CA GLU A 8 5.44 24.39 17.45
C GLU A 8 5.46 22.93 16.99
N LYS A 9 6.36 22.11 17.56
CA LYS A 9 6.41 20.66 17.32
C LYS A 9 5.14 19.97 17.83
N GLU A 10 4.64 20.39 18.99
CA GLU A 10 3.43 19.85 19.59
C GLU A 10 2.18 20.20 18.76
N ILE A 11 2.08 21.43 18.24
CA ILE A 11 0.98 21.82 17.33
C ILE A 11 0.98 20.96 16.06
N ILE A 12 2.15 20.75 15.45
CA ILE A 12 2.28 19.90 14.26
C ILE A 12 1.92 18.45 14.60
N GLU A 13 2.42 17.92 15.72
CA GLU A 13 2.12 16.54 16.16
C GLU A 13 0.62 16.35 16.44
N ASN A 14 -0.04 17.29 17.12
CA ASN A 14 -1.47 17.22 17.40
C ASN A 14 -2.31 17.24 16.11
N ARG A 15 -1.94 18.08 15.13
CA ARG A 15 -2.62 18.09 13.82
C ARG A 15 -2.35 16.83 13.02
N LEU A 16 -1.15 16.26 13.11
CA LEU A 16 -0.85 14.96 12.51
C LEU A 16 -1.66 13.84 13.18
N ARG A 17 -1.87 13.88 14.49
CA ARG A 17 -2.76 12.94 15.20
C ARG A 17 -4.20 13.04 14.73
N GLU A 18 -4.73 14.25 14.53
CA GLU A 18 -6.07 14.46 13.96
C GLU A 18 -6.18 13.93 12.52
N LEU A 19 -5.10 14.05 11.74
CA LEU A 19 -5.05 13.57 10.35
C LEU A 19 -4.97 12.05 10.24
N PHE A 20 -4.11 11.42 11.04
CA PHE A 20 -3.86 9.99 11.03
C PHE A 20 -4.73 9.28 12.07
N THR A 21 -6.06 9.43 11.92
CA THR A 21 -7.04 8.70 12.73
C THR A 21 -7.66 7.55 11.92
N ASN A 22 -8.21 6.56 12.62
CA ASN A 22 -8.99 5.48 12.02
C ASN A 22 -10.42 5.90 11.65
N GLN A 23 -10.73 7.20 11.73
CA GLN A 23 -12.03 7.77 11.42
C GLN A 23 -11.95 8.69 10.20
N PRO A 24 -13.05 8.81 9.43
CA PRO A 24 -13.10 9.75 8.30
C PRO A 24 -12.94 11.19 8.81
N LEU A 25 -12.10 11.95 8.12
CA LEU A 25 -11.84 13.36 8.46
C LEU A 25 -13.11 14.19 8.29
N THR A 26 -13.57 14.81 9.36
CA THR A 26 -14.74 15.71 9.37
C THR A 26 -14.39 17.12 8.92
N SER A 27 -13.11 17.50 9.00
CA SER A 27 -12.59 18.79 8.55
C SER A 27 -11.13 18.66 8.10
N TYR A 28 -10.80 19.27 6.98
CA TYR A 28 -9.45 19.22 6.42
C TYR A 28 -8.63 20.44 6.88
N PRO A 29 -7.41 20.24 7.39
CA PRO A 29 -6.55 21.36 7.75
C PRO A 29 -6.16 22.19 6.53
N SER A 30 -5.95 23.48 6.74
CA SER A 30 -5.60 24.43 5.68
C SER A 30 -4.36 23.96 4.90
N LYS A 31 -4.43 24.04 3.56
CA LYS A 31 -3.27 23.89 2.68
C LYS A 31 -2.25 24.93 3.13
N ASN A 32 -1.08 24.48 3.60
CA ASN A 32 -0.02 25.31 4.20
C ASN A 32 -0.18 25.69 5.68
N PHE A 33 -0.90 24.93 6.52
CA PHE A 33 -0.91 25.21 7.98
C PHE A 33 0.51 25.16 8.59
N VAL A 34 1.37 24.26 8.10
CA VAL A 34 2.75 24.15 8.58
C VAL A 34 3.52 25.43 8.27
N PHE A 35 3.23 26.05 7.13
CA PHE A 35 3.79 27.35 6.77
C PHE A 35 3.22 28.49 7.62
N SER A 36 1.92 28.49 7.92
CA SER A 36 1.32 29.54 8.77
C SER A 36 1.82 29.48 10.21
N CYS A 37 2.12 28.29 10.74
CA CYS A 37 2.83 28.11 12.01
C CYS A 37 4.23 28.74 11.99
N LEU A 38 4.96 28.60 10.89
CA LEU A 38 6.34 29.12 10.73
C LEU A 38 6.40 30.64 10.47
N ILE A 39 5.35 31.23 9.89
CA ILE A 39 5.30 32.65 9.47
C ILE A 39 5.03 33.62 10.62
N LYS A 40 4.43 33.18 11.75
CA LYS A 40 3.94 34.05 12.84
C LYS A 40 4.99 34.98 13.50
N LYS A 41 6.25 35.00 13.07
CA LYS A 41 7.30 35.89 13.61
C LYS A 41 8.09 36.78 12.64
N LYS A 42 7.95 36.70 11.31
CA LYS A 42 8.68 37.63 10.42
C LYS A 42 7.82 38.84 10.08
N LYS A 43 8.25 40.04 10.52
CA LYS A 43 7.63 41.32 10.12
C LYS A 43 7.56 41.38 8.59
N SER A 44 6.38 41.71 8.09
CA SER A 44 5.88 41.57 6.72
C SER A 44 6.67 42.27 5.58
N ARG A 45 7.85 42.84 5.82
CA ARG A 45 8.63 43.61 4.82
C ARG A 45 9.85 42.89 4.24
N ASP A 46 10.40 41.88 4.93
CA ASP A 46 11.63 41.18 4.48
C ASP A 46 11.36 39.94 3.59
N VAL A 47 10.10 39.55 3.40
CA VAL A 47 9.77 38.26 2.78
C VAL A 47 10.09 38.23 1.27
N GLU A 48 9.86 39.32 0.54
CA GLU A 48 10.13 39.38 -0.92
C GLU A 48 11.62 39.53 -1.27
N GLN A 49 12.38 40.31 -0.49
CA GLN A 49 13.83 40.42 -0.65
C GLN A 49 14.52 39.09 -0.29
N TRP A 50 14.06 38.42 0.78
CA TRP A 50 14.58 37.12 1.20
C TRP A 50 14.37 36.04 0.14
N VAL A 51 13.18 35.95 -0.49
CA VAL A 51 12.89 34.99 -1.58
C VAL A 51 13.86 35.14 -2.76
N THR A 52 14.38 36.36 -2.98
CA THR A 52 15.27 36.68 -4.11
C THR A 52 16.73 36.34 -3.81
N THR A 53 17.17 36.44 -2.54
CA THR A 53 18.56 36.10 -2.12
C THR A 53 18.82 34.60 -2.03
N LEU A 54 17.77 33.77 -2.01
CA LEU A 54 17.85 32.31 -1.83
C LEU A 54 18.25 31.53 -3.09
N LYS A 55 18.29 32.17 -4.26
CA LYS A 55 18.64 31.52 -5.54
C LYS A 55 20.15 31.31 -5.74
N THR A 56 20.98 31.74 -4.79
CA THR A 56 22.44 31.82 -4.96
C THR A 56 23.20 31.46 -3.67
N ARG A 57 23.33 30.18 -3.28
CA ARG A 57 24.42 29.71 -2.36
C ARG A 57 24.46 28.20 -2.07
N ASN A 58 25.66 27.76 -1.66
CA ASN A 58 26.07 26.39 -1.32
C ASN A 58 25.99 26.06 0.19
N VAL A 59 25.28 26.86 1.01
CA VAL A 59 25.12 26.66 2.45
C VAL A 59 23.63 26.44 2.77
N PRO A 60 23.25 25.45 3.61
CA PRO A 60 21.85 25.23 3.98
C PRO A 60 21.23 26.47 4.62
N THR A 61 20.12 26.91 4.07
CA THR A 61 19.35 28.06 4.54
C THR A 61 18.63 27.72 5.85
N GLU A 62 18.32 28.74 6.66
CA GLU A 62 17.58 28.57 7.93
C GLU A 62 16.28 27.77 7.74
N SER A 63 15.59 27.99 6.61
CA SER A 63 14.38 27.26 6.25
C SER A 63 14.62 25.81 5.87
N GLU A 64 15.78 25.46 5.29
CA GLU A 64 16.15 24.07 5.01
C GLU A 64 16.43 23.30 6.31
N VAL A 65 17.07 23.93 7.31
CA VAL A 65 17.30 23.31 8.62
C VAL A 65 15.99 23.05 9.35
N ILE A 66 15.07 24.01 9.34
CA ILE A 66 13.72 23.86 9.90
C ILE A 66 12.95 22.75 9.17
N ALA A 67 13.03 22.70 7.84
CA ALA A 67 12.39 21.66 7.06
C ALA A 67 12.92 20.26 7.42
N ILE A 68 14.24 20.07 7.51
CA ILE A 68 14.88 18.79 7.93
C ILE A 68 14.26 18.30 9.23
N GLU A 69 14.13 19.18 10.21
CA GLU A 69 13.66 18.81 11.53
C GLU A 69 12.16 18.49 11.56
N ILE A 70 11.36 19.22 10.78
CA ILE A 70 9.94 18.94 10.60
C ILE A 70 9.74 17.59 9.90
N TYR A 71 10.51 17.28 8.85
CA TYR A 71 10.45 15.97 8.20
C TYR A 71 10.93 14.83 9.10
N ARG A 72 11.94 15.08 9.96
CA ARG A 72 12.37 14.11 10.97
C ARG A 72 11.23 13.81 11.95
N SER A 73 10.58 14.86 12.47
CA SER A 73 9.40 14.72 13.35
C SER A 73 8.26 13.96 12.67
N LEU A 74 7.96 14.27 11.40
CA LEU A 74 6.96 13.54 10.61
C LEU A 74 7.31 12.05 10.46
N LYS A 75 8.57 11.73 10.16
CA LYS A 75 9.05 10.35 10.05
C LYS A 75 8.88 9.58 11.36
N ASP A 76 9.25 10.19 12.48
CA ASP A 76 9.15 9.58 13.79
C ASP A 76 7.68 9.43 14.25
N PHE A 77 6.82 10.38 13.89
CA PHE A 77 5.38 10.28 14.06
C PHE A 77 4.79 9.10 13.29
N ILE A 78 5.06 8.98 11.98
CA ILE A 78 4.53 7.90 11.14
C ILE A 78 4.97 6.53 11.68
N ARG A 79 6.24 6.40 12.08
CA ARG A 79 6.74 5.15 12.70
C ARG A 79 6.00 4.77 13.97
N ARG A 80 5.81 5.73 14.88
CA ARG A 80 5.04 5.51 16.12
C ARG A 80 3.60 5.10 15.81
N HIS A 81 2.96 5.80 14.87
CA HIS A 81 1.59 5.52 14.48
C HIS A 81 1.43 4.11 13.88
N LEU A 82 2.33 3.71 12.96
CA LEU A 82 2.34 2.37 12.38
C LEU A 82 2.60 1.28 13.43
N SER A 83 3.44 1.55 14.43
CA SER A 83 3.68 0.62 15.54
C SER A 83 2.43 0.39 16.39
N ILE A 84 1.65 1.44 16.64
CA ILE A 84 0.38 1.34 17.39
C ILE A 84 -0.63 0.53 16.58
N ILE A 85 -0.80 0.85 15.30
CA ILE A 85 -1.70 0.10 14.42
C ILE A 85 -1.30 -1.37 14.34
N HIS A 86 -0.01 -1.68 14.26
CA HIS A 86 0.46 -3.05 14.23
C HIS A 86 0.11 -3.83 15.50
N GLN A 87 0.17 -3.19 16.68
CA GLN A 87 -0.30 -3.78 17.92
C GLN A 87 -1.82 -3.99 17.92
N ASP A 88 -2.58 -3.03 17.40
CA ASP A 88 -4.04 -3.15 17.30
C ASP A 88 -4.45 -4.28 16.35
N LEU A 89 -3.72 -4.49 15.24
CA LEU A 89 -3.95 -5.58 14.30
C LEU A 89 -3.83 -6.96 14.96
N ASN A 90 -2.96 -7.12 15.96
CA ASN A 90 -2.82 -8.40 16.67
C ASN A 90 -4.06 -8.77 17.51
N ASN A 91 -5.00 -7.84 17.72
CA ASN A 91 -6.24 -8.10 18.46
C ASN A 91 -7.38 -8.65 17.58
N PHE A 92 -7.19 -8.70 16.26
CA PHE A 92 -8.20 -9.18 15.31
C PHE A 92 -7.75 -10.48 14.66
N SER A 93 -8.71 -11.34 14.31
CA SER A 93 -8.48 -12.60 13.61
C SER A 93 -9.36 -12.70 12.35
N ASP A 94 -8.90 -13.48 11.37
CA ASP A 94 -9.66 -13.88 10.19
C ASP A 94 -10.30 -12.72 9.40
N VAL A 95 -11.62 -12.74 9.22
CA VAL A 95 -12.37 -11.79 8.38
C VAL A 95 -12.33 -10.37 8.95
N ASP A 96 -12.46 -10.24 10.26
CA ASP A 96 -12.43 -8.94 10.95
C ASP A 96 -11.06 -8.26 10.81
N LEU A 97 -9.98 -9.05 10.77
CA LEU A 97 -8.62 -8.54 10.53
C LEU A 97 -8.49 -7.95 9.12
N VAL A 98 -9.03 -8.63 8.10
CA VAL A 98 -8.94 -8.18 6.70
C VAL A 98 -9.74 -6.89 6.49
N ASP A 99 -10.97 -6.83 6.99
CA ASP A 99 -11.81 -5.63 6.88
C ASP A 99 -11.18 -4.43 7.62
N PHE A 100 -10.63 -4.69 8.81
CA PHE A 100 -9.92 -3.67 9.57
C PHE A 100 -8.64 -3.20 8.88
N TYR A 101 -7.86 -4.11 8.29
CA TYR A 101 -6.66 -3.78 7.51
C TYR A 101 -6.99 -2.92 6.29
N ILE A 102 -8.02 -3.28 5.51
CA ILE A 102 -8.47 -2.50 4.35
C ILE A 102 -8.88 -1.08 4.78
N LYS A 103 -9.63 -0.97 5.89
CA LYS A 103 -10.04 0.32 6.45
C LYS A 103 -8.84 1.19 6.84
N ILE A 104 -7.86 0.62 7.55
CA ILE A 104 -6.62 1.30 7.93
C ILE A 104 -5.87 1.77 6.68
N CYS A 105 -5.65 0.90 5.69
CA CYS A 105 -4.90 1.25 4.49
C CYS A 105 -5.55 2.40 3.73
N ASN A 106 -6.87 2.37 3.56
CA ASN A 106 -7.62 3.44 2.90
C ASN A 106 -7.51 4.76 3.65
N ASN A 107 -7.72 4.75 4.97
CA ASN A 107 -7.58 5.93 5.81
C ASN A 107 -6.16 6.49 5.75
N PHE A 108 -5.14 5.63 5.89
CA PHE A 108 -3.73 6.03 5.85
C PHE A 108 -3.34 6.66 4.49
N LEU A 109 -3.83 6.12 3.38
CA LEU A 109 -3.61 6.69 2.04
C LEU A 109 -4.24 8.09 1.91
N ILE A 110 -5.46 8.27 2.42
CA ILE A 110 -6.15 9.56 2.43
C ILE A 110 -5.37 10.55 3.32
N SER A 111 -5.07 10.17 4.56
CA SER A 111 -4.32 11.00 5.52
C SER A 111 -2.96 11.42 5.00
N THR A 112 -2.23 10.52 4.32
CA THR A 112 -0.93 10.83 3.69
C THR A 112 -1.09 11.85 2.56
N SER A 113 -2.14 11.72 1.74
CA SER A 113 -2.44 12.70 0.69
C SER A 113 -2.76 14.09 1.24
N VAL A 114 -3.53 14.16 2.33
CA VAL A 114 -3.86 15.42 3.00
C VAL A 114 -2.62 16.02 3.64
N ALA A 115 -1.83 15.21 4.36
CA ALA A 115 -0.57 15.64 4.96
C ALA A 115 0.35 16.24 3.90
N ASN A 116 0.52 15.61 2.73
CA ASN A 116 1.31 16.16 1.64
C ASN A 116 0.87 17.56 1.21
N GLY A 117 -0.44 17.83 1.18
CA GLY A 117 -0.99 19.17 0.96
C GLY A 117 -0.66 20.17 2.06
N CYS A 118 -0.59 19.73 3.32
CA CYS A 118 -0.18 20.56 4.45
C CYS A 118 1.32 20.93 4.41
N PHE A 119 2.16 20.00 3.96
CA PHE A 119 3.60 20.20 3.79
C PHE A 119 3.99 20.81 2.45
N ASN A 120 3.03 21.16 1.58
CA ASN A 120 3.31 21.61 0.21
C ASN A 120 4.32 22.76 0.12
N TYR A 121 4.25 23.73 1.04
CA TYR A 121 5.23 24.82 1.10
C TYR A 121 6.66 24.31 1.38
N LEU A 122 6.81 23.42 2.37
CA LEU A 122 8.09 22.80 2.68
C LEU A 122 8.55 21.90 1.53
N ASN A 123 7.65 21.14 0.90
CA ASN A 123 7.95 20.36 -0.30
C ASN A 123 8.52 21.28 -1.41
N LYS A 124 7.89 22.42 -1.67
CA LYS A 124 8.31 23.33 -2.75
C LYS A 124 9.70 23.94 -2.53
N ILE A 125 10.08 24.21 -1.28
CA ILE A 125 11.36 24.86 -0.96
C ILE A 125 12.46 23.81 -0.69
N TYR A 126 12.18 22.87 0.20
CA TYR A 126 13.18 21.92 0.69
C TYR A 126 13.35 20.75 -0.28
N VAL A 127 12.26 20.10 -0.70
CA VAL A 127 12.34 18.93 -1.56
C VAL A 127 12.84 19.30 -2.96
N LYS A 128 12.44 20.46 -3.50
CA LYS A 128 12.98 20.97 -4.78
C LYS A 128 14.50 21.20 -4.71
N ASN A 129 15.00 21.85 -3.65
CA ASN A 129 16.43 22.10 -3.50
C ASN A 129 17.25 20.80 -3.34
N ILE A 130 16.70 19.79 -2.66
CA ILE A 130 17.38 18.49 -2.53
C ILE A 130 17.36 17.68 -3.84
N ILE A 131 16.25 17.72 -4.58
CA ILE A 131 16.15 17.09 -5.90
C ILE A 131 17.16 17.74 -6.86
N GLU A 132 17.26 19.07 -6.87
CA GLU A 132 18.21 19.82 -7.71
C GLU A 132 19.67 19.56 -7.31
N LYS A 133 19.94 19.32 -6.02
CA LYS A 133 21.26 18.91 -5.50
C LYS A 133 21.58 17.43 -5.75
N GLY A 134 20.64 16.65 -6.30
CA GLY A 134 20.83 15.23 -6.64
C GLY A 134 20.76 14.25 -5.46
N ASP A 135 20.52 14.73 -4.25
CA ASP A 135 20.61 13.92 -3.03
C ASP A 135 19.37 13.04 -2.78
N ILE A 136 18.18 13.43 -3.26
CA ILE A 136 16.95 12.65 -3.01
C ILE A 136 15.91 12.83 -4.14
N LYS A 137 15.56 11.75 -4.86
CA LYS A 137 14.37 11.67 -5.75
C LYS A 137 13.08 11.37 -4.96
N ILE A 138 12.63 12.29 -4.11
CA ILE A 138 11.30 12.18 -3.46
C ILE A 138 10.43 13.28 -4.04
N ASN A 139 9.72 13.03 -5.13
CA ASN A 139 8.56 13.85 -5.46
C ASN A 139 7.41 13.34 -4.59
N GLY A 140 6.83 14.17 -3.70
CA GLY A 140 5.75 13.77 -2.78
C GLY A 140 4.56 13.13 -3.51
N ASP A 141 4.25 13.61 -4.71
CA ASP A 141 3.21 13.02 -5.56
C ASP A 141 3.67 11.70 -6.18
N ALA A 142 4.95 11.57 -6.53
CA ALA A 142 5.50 10.30 -6.99
C ALA A 142 5.59 9.26 -5.86
N VAL A 143 5.84 9.67 -4.61
CA VAL A 143 5.85 8.78 -3.45
C VAL A 143 4.43 8.39 -3.06
N ILE A 144 3.46 9.32 -3.08
CA ILE A 144 2.06 8.97 -2.84
C ILE A 144 1.52 8.08 -3.96
N ASN A 145 1.80 8.39 -5.22
CA ASN A 145 1.40 7.54 -6.34
C ASN A 145 2.15 6.21 -6.35
N SER A 146 3.41 6.18 -5.87
CA SER A 146 4.18 4.95 -5.70
C SER A 146 3.69 4.13 -4.51
N LEU A 147 3.29 4.75 -3.39
CA LEU A 147 2.73 4.07 -2.23
C LEU A 147 1.31 3.58 -2.52
N ARG A 148 0.48 4.40 -3.16
CA ARG A 148 -0.83 4.00 -3.69
C ARG A 148 -0.65 2.86 -4.69
N GLY A 149 0.28 2.98 -5.62
CA GLY A 149 0.62 1.91 -6.58
C GLY A 149 1.20 0.66 -5.92
N ARG A 150 2.03 0.78 -4.88
CA ARG A 150 2.60 -0.35 -4.14
C ARG A 150 1.57 -1.00 -3.24
N ILE A 151 0.72 -0.26 -2.54
CA ILE A 151 -0.35 -0.83 -1.71
C ILE A 151 -1.41 -1.49 -2.59
N GLN A 152 -1.71 -0.91 -3.76
CA GLN A 152 -2.71 -1.44 -4.70
C GLN A 152 -2.15 -2.51 -5.66
N LYS A 153 -0.83 -2.59 -5.86
CA LYS A 153 -0.15 -3.51 -6.78
C LYS A 153 1.17 -4.05 -6.23
N ASN A 154 1.22 -4.47 -4.97
CA ASN A 154 2.37 -5.28 -4.51
C ASN A 154 2.15 -6.74 -4.91
N ILE A 155 2.20 -7.00 -6.22
CA ILE A 155 2.05 -8.35 -6.78
C ILE A 155 3.06 -9.31 -6.13
N GLY A 156 4.29 -8.85 -5.83
CA GLY A 156 5.30 -9.67 -5.16
C GLY A 156 4.88 -10.15 -3.76
N LEU A 157 4.36 -9.26 -2.91
CA LEU A 157 3.86 -9.65 -1.59
C LEU A 157 2.59 -10.52 -1.69
N TYR A 158 1.73 -10.26 -2.67
CA TYR A 158 0.55 -11.09 -2.91
C TYR A 158 0.92 -12.52 -3.30
N ILE A 159 1.93 -12.67 -4.19
CA ILE A 159 2.43 -13.98 -4.60
C ILE A 159 2.96 -14.77 -3.40
N GLU A 160 3.87 -14.15 -2.63
CA GLU A 160 4.55 -14.79 -1.51
C GLU A 160 3.64 -15.11 -0.32
N LEU A 161 2.70 -14.20 0.01
CA LEU A 161 1.87 -14.35 1.21
C LEU A 161 0.56 -15.12 0.95
N SER A 162 0.03 -15.07 -0.27
CA SER A 162 -1.34 -15.53 -0.57
C SER A 162 -1.42 -16.50 -1.75
N GLU A 163 -0.82 -16.17 -2.91
CA GLU A 163 -0.99 -16.94 -4.14
C GLU A 163 -0.38 -18.35 -4.04
N GLU A 164 0.86 -18.47 -3.54
CA GLU A 164 1.51 -19.78 -3.41
C GLU A 164 0.76 -20.72 -2.47
N LYS A 165 0.30 -20.20 -1.32
CA LYS A 165 -0.48 -20.98 -0.35
C LYS A 165 -1.82 -21.41 -0.95
N PHE A 166 -2.53 -20.48 -1.61
CA PHE A 166 -3.80 -20.75 -2.27
C PHE A 166 -3.68 -21.81 -3.37
N LEU A 167 -2.69 -21.71 -4.24
CA LEU A 167 -2.48 -22.67 -5.33
C LEU A 167 -2.15 -24.06 -4.79
N LYS A 168 -1.34 -24.15 -3.73
CA LYS A 168 -0.97 -25.41 -3.09
C LYS A 168 -2.15 -26.10 -2.40
N GLU A 169 -2.98 -25.33 -1.69
CA GLU A 169 -4.20 -25.85 -1.06
C GLU A 169 -5.22 -26.30 -2.11
N THR A 170 -5.40 -25.50 -3.17
CA THR A 170 -6.25 -25.83 -4.33
C THR A 170 -5.78 -27.11 -5.03
N GLU A 171 -4.48 -27.25 -5.28
CA GLU A 171 -3.88 -28.46 -5.88
C GLU A 171 -4.19 -29.69 -5.01
N THR A 172 -3.99 -29.58 -3.70
CA THR A 172 -4.20 -30.67 -2.75
C THR A 172 -5.67 -31.09 -2.68
N PHE A 173 -6.58 -30.12 -2.63
CA PHE A 173 -8.02 -30.35 -2.59
C PHE A 173 -8.50 -31.08 -3.84
N TYR A 174 -8.17 -30.56 -5.04
CA TYR A 174 -8.64 -31.16 -6.29
C TYR A 174 -7.96 -32.48 -6.63
N LYS A 175 -6.74 -32.74 -6.14
CA LYS A 175 -6.12 -34.07 -6.23
C LYS A 175 -6.93 -35.11 -5.48
N LYS A 176 -7.30 -34.82 -4.22
CA LYS A 176 -8.12 -35.74 -3.43
C LYS A 176 -9.51 -35.92 -4.05
N PHE A 177 -10.14 -34.80 -4.43
CA PHE A 177 -11.47 -34.80 -5.02
C PHE A 177 -11.54 -35.59 -6.34
N SER A 178 -10.56 -35.42 -7.23
CA SER A 178 -10.55 -36.11 -8.53
C SER A 178 -10.47 -37.63 -8.38
N ILE A 179 -9.61 -38.12 -7.48
CA ILE A 179 -9.49 -39.56 -7.17
C ILE A 179 -10.83 -40.09 -6.64
N GLU A 180 -11.42 -39.44 -5.65
CA GLU A 180 -12.70 -39.85 -5.07
C GLU A 180 -13.85 -39.86 -6.09
N TYR A 181 -13.84 -38.92 -7.04
CA TYR A 181 -14.87 -38.83 -8.07
C TYR A 181 -14.73 -39.94 -9.12
N LEU A 182 -13.51 -40.24 -9.55
CA LEU A 182 -13.20 -41.31 -10.51
C LEU A 182 -13.56 -42.71 -9.97
N HIS A 183 -13.51 -42.90 -8.66
CA HIS A 183 -13.99 -44.14 -8.03
C HIS A 183 -15.52 -44.31 -8.09
N LYS A 184 -16.29 -43.22 -8.22
CA LYS A 184 -17.75 -43.23 -8.13
C LYS A 184 -18.47 -43.09 -9.46
N TYR A 185 -17.83 -42.47 -10.45
CA TYR A 185 -18.46 -42.09 -11.71
C TYR A 185 -17.63 -42.51 -12.93
N SER A 186 -18.29 -42.60 -14.08
CA SER A 186 -17.62 -42.91 -15.35
C SER A 186 -16.69 -41.77 -15.78
N PHE A 187 -15.67 -42.14 -16.55
CA PHE A 187 -14.67 -41.20 -17.04
C PHE A 187 -15.25 -40.05 -17.88
N SER A 188 -16.26 -40.34 -18.71
CA SER A 188 -16.98 -39.32 -19.49
C SER A 188 -17.67 -38.28 -18.59
N LYS A 189 -18.30 -38.72 -17.49
CA LYS A 189 -18.93 -37.82 -16.51
C LYS A 189 -17.90 -37.02 -15.72
N TYR A 190 -16.73 -37.61 -15.45
CA TYR A 190 -15.61 -36.92 -14.84
C TYR A 190 -15.09 -35.77 -15.71
N LEU A 191 -14.93 -35.95 -17.03
CA LEU A 191 -14.49 -34.89 -17.94
C LEU A 191 -15.44 -33.69 -17.97
N ALA A 192 -16.75 -33.94 -18.08
CA ALA A 192 -17.76 -32.89 -18.05
C ALA A 192 -17.74 -32.10 -16.73
N MET A 193 -17.54 -32.79 -15.61
CA MET A 193 -17.41 -32.16 -14.29
C MET A 193 -16.14 -31.31 -14.18
N CYS A 194 -15.01 -31.78 -14.72
CA CYS A 194 -13.75 -31.01 -14.72
C CYS A 194 -13.90 -29.68 -15.45
N GLU A 195 -14.52 -29.69 -16.63
CA GLU A 195 -14.77 -28.48 -17.41
C GLU A 195 -15.65 -27.48 -16.65
N GLU A 196 -16.74 -27.95 -16.04
CA GLU A 196 -17.62 -27.12 -15.22
C GLU A 196 -16.88 -26.50 -14.02
N LYS A 197 -16.04 -27.30 -13.35
CA LYS A 197 -15.28 -26.84 -12.17
C LYS A 197 -14.17 -25.87 -12.53
N ILE A 198 -13.42 -26.12 -13.60
CA ILE A 198 -12.39 -25.18 -14.08
C ILE A 198 -13.03 -23.83 -14.39
N LYS A 199 -14.16 -23.83 -15.10
CA LYS A 199 -14.87 -22.58 -15.44
C LYS A 199 -15.32 -21.82 -14.18
N LYS A 200 -15.91 -22.50 -13.20
CA LYS A 200 -16.34 -21.88 -11.94
C LYS A 200 -15.16 -21.29 -11.15
N GLU A 201 -14.06 -22.03 -11.04
CA GLU A 201 -12.86 -21.54 -10.34
C GLU A 201 -12.21 -20.34 -11.06
N GLN A 202 -12.23 -20.32 -12.39
CA GLN A 202 -11.80 -19.15 -13.16
C GLN A 202 -12.69 -17.93 -12.89
N GLU A 203 -14.02 -18.10 -12.85
CA GLU A 203 -14.96 -17.02 -12.51
C GLU A 203 -14.73 -16.49 -11.08
N TYR A 204 -14.47 -17.36 -10.11
CA TYR A 204 -14.14 -16.95 -8.75
C TYR A 204 -12.79 -16.22 -8.67
N CYS A 205 -11.78 -16.72 -9.37
CA CYS A 205 -10.47 -16.07 -9.45
C CYS A 205 -10.59 -14.65 -10.03
N ILE A 206 -11.34 -14.47 -11.12
CA ILE A 206 -11.55 -13.14 -11.73
C ILE A 206 -12.25 -12.18 -10.77
N ARG A 207 -13.15 -12.68 -9.92
CA ARG A 207 -13.95 -11.84 -9.02
C ARG A 207 -13.21 -11.45 -7.75
N TYR A 208 -12.42 -12.35 -7.18
CA TYR A 208 -11.90 -12.21 -5.82
C TYR A 208 -10.36 -12.16 -5.73
N MET A 209 -9.65 -12.53 -6.79
CA MET A 209 -8.18 -12.64 -6.79
C MET A 209 -7.56 -11.65 -7.77
N ASP A 210 -6.25 -11.46 -7.66
CA ASP A 210 -5.52 -10.63 -8.63
C ASP A 210 -5.53 -11.31 -10.01
N PRO A 211 -5.70 -10.56 -11.12
CA PRO A 211 -5.67 -11.11 -12.47
C PRO A 211 -4.45 -11.96 -12.80
N HIS A 212 -3.31 -11.72 -12.14
CA HIS A 212 -2.09 -12.53 -12.27
C HIS A 212 -2.33 -14.02 -11.96
N THR A 213 -3.18 -14.31 -10.96
CA THR A 213 -3.46 -15.66 -10.45
C THR A 213 -4.13 -16.55 -11.48
N LEU A 214 -4.84 -15.97 -12.44
CA LEU A 214 -5.70 -16.71 -13.37
C LEU A 214 -4.91 -17.73 -14.20
N HIS A 215 -3.72 -17.34 -14.67
CA HIS A 215 -2.88 -18.23 -15.47
C HIS A 215 -2.36 -19.40 -14.62
N SER A 216 -1.75 -19.10 -13.47
CA SER A 216 -1.20 -20.08 -12.55
C SER A 216 -2.26 -21.06 -12.02
N LEU A 217 -3.47 -20.56 -11.73
CA LEU A 217 -4.61 -21.39 -11.33
C LEU A 217 -5.06 -22.32 -12.46
N THR A 218 -5.22 -21.79 -13.66
CA THR A 218 -5.66 -22.60 -14.82
C THR A 218 -4.66 -23.72 -15.13
N VAL A 219 -3.35 -23.42 -15.06
CA VAL A 219 -2.29 -24.42 -15.23
C VAL A 219 -2.35 -25.48 -14.12
N THR A 220 -2.53 -25.07 -12.86
CA THR A 220 -2.62 -25.97 -11.71
C THR A 220 -3.82 -26.91 -11.82
N LEU A 221 -5.02 -26.38 -12.11
CA LEU A 221 -6.23 -27.17 -12.28
C LEU A 221 -6.12 -28.12 -13.48
N SER A 222 -5.57 -27.66 -14.61
CA SER A 222 -5.35 -28.52 -15.80
C SER A 222 -4.39 -29.67 -15.47
N LYS A 223 -3.31 -29.40 -14.74
CA LYS A 223 -2.36 -30.41 -14.28
C LYS A 223 -3.06 -31.45 -13.37
N VAL A 224 -3.84 -31.00 -12.39
CA VAL A 224 -4.51 -31.90 -11.44
C VAL A 224 -5.59 -32.74 -12.11
N PHE A 225 -6.45 -32.13 -12.93
CA PHE A 225 -7.57 -32.84 -13.53
C PHE A 225 -7.18 -33.74 -14.70
N ILE A 226 -6.23 -33.31 -15.53
CA ILE A 226 -5.86 -33.97 -16.78
C ILE A 226 -4.47 -34.62 -16.68
N GLY A 227 -3.48 -33.87 -16.20
CA GLY A 227 -2.08 -34.31 -16.15
C GLY A 227 -1.86 -35.53 -15.26
N GLU A 228 -2.37 -35.49 -14.03
CA GLU A 228 -2.22 -36.58 -13.06
C GLU A 228 -3.01 -37.85 -13.47
N HIS A 229 -4.12 -37.69 -14.20
CA HIS A 229 -5.00 -38.79 -14.63
C HIS A 229 -4.79 -39.22 -16.09
N ASN A 230 -3.69 -38.78 -16.71
CA ASN A 230 -3.34 -39.09 -18.10
C ASN A 230 -3.22 -40.61 -18.34
N TYR A 231 -2.85 -41.38 -17.33
CA TYR A 231 -2.83 -42.85 -17.41
C TYR A 231 -4.22 -43.45 -17.66
N ILE A 232 -5.28 -42.86 -17.10
CA ILE A 232 -6.68 -43.28 -17.33
C ILE A 232 -7.09 -42.91 -18.76
N LEU A 233 -6.74 -41.70 -19.21
CA LEU A 233 -6.98 -41.25 -20.59
C LEU A 233 -6.35 -42.21 -21.61
N LYS A 234 -5.08 -42.57 -21.41
CA LYS A 234 -4.37 -43.52 -22.29
C LYS A 234 -5.01 -44.90 -22.27
N LYS A 235 -5.50 -45.36 -21.12
CA LYS A 235 -6.15 -46.66 -21.01
C LYS A 235 -7.50 -46.69 -21.74
N VAL A 236 -8.29 -45.62 -21.65
CA VAL A 236 -9.61 -45.51 -22.29
C VAL A 236 -9.53 -45.26 -23.81
N LEU A 237 -8.43 -44.68 -24.32
CA LEU A 237 -8.23 -44.43 -25.76
C LEU A 237 -7.62 -45.61 -26.53
N ILE A 238 -7.11 -46.62 -25.83
CA ILE A 238 -6.45 -47.80 -26.43
C ILE A 238 -7.39 -49.03 -26.44
N GLU A 239 -8.54 -48.97 -25.74
CA GLU A 239 -9.67 -49.91 -25.86
C GLU A 239 -10.67 -49.42 -26.93
#